data_AF-A0A2W4MVK4-F1
#
_entry.id   AF-A0A2W4MVK4-F1
#
_cell.length_a   1.000
_cell.length_b   1.000
_cell.length_c   1.000
_cell.angle_alpha   90.00
_cell.angle_beta   90.00
_cell.angle_gamma   90.00
#
_symmetry.space_group_name_H-M   'P 1'
#
loop_
_entity.id
_entity.type
_entity.pdbx_description
1 polymer ?
#
loop_
_entity_poly.entity_id
_entity_poly.type
_entity_poly.pdbx_seq_one_letter_code
_entity_poly.pdbx_strand_id
1 'polypeptide(L)'
;SGRGRGGPRAREGGGGGLEDLPLVAPEAPGERALAGVAAGEVRRALLSLPLEQRSALILRYYHDLSYEEIAEVLACPIGTVRSRIHNGLERLRRLLAPEAAEVVKR
;
A
#
# COMPACT_ATOMS: atom_id res chain seq x y z
N SER A 1 47.87 29.27 12.10
CA SER A 1 47.34 28.19 12.96
C SER A 1 45.82 28.17 12.82
N GLY A 2 45.33 27.47 11.79
CA GLY A 2 43.93 27.50 11.37
C GLY A 2 43.17 26.31 11.95
N ARG A 3 42.02 26.59 12.59
CA ARG A 3 41.03 25.59 13.02
C ARG A 3 40.25 25.11 11.80
N GLY A 4 40.53 23.89 11.34
CA GLY A 4 39.71 23.18 10.36
C GLY A 4 38.61 22.40 11.06
N ARG A 5 37.37 22.89 10.93
CA ARG A 5 36.13 22.24 11.34
C ARG A 5 35.83 21.06 10.43
N GLY A 6 35.16 20.04 10.98
CA GLY A 6 34.86 18.77 10.32
C GLY A 6 34.25 18.90 8.93
N GLY A 7 34.82 18.14 8.00
CA GLY A 7 34.16 17.83 6.74
C GLY A 7 33.12 16.72 6.96
N PRO A 8 31.91 16.83 6.40
CA PRO A 8 30.97 15.72 6.35
C PRO A 8 31.36 14.83 5.16
N ARG A 9 31.48 13.51 5.34
CA ARG A 9 31.25 12.49 4.29
C ARG A 9 31.56 11.08 4.79
N ALA A 10 30.50 10.39 5.20
CA ALA A 10 30.21 9.04 4.74
C ALA A 10 28.72 8.82 5.04
N ARG A 11 27.84 9.18 4.09
CA ARG A 11 26.53 8.53 4.04
C ARG A 11 26.82 7.18 3.41
N GLU A 12 27.00 6.18 4.26
CA GLU A 12 27.01 4.79 3.82
C GLU A 12 25.67 4.52 3.15
N GLY A 13 25.73 4.27 1.85
CA GLY A 13 24.61 3.72 1.09
C GLY A 13 24.39 2.30 1.55
N GLY A 14 23.43 2.10 2.44
CA GLY A 14 22.79 0.82 2.66
C GLY A 14 21.62 0.72 1.68
N GLY A 15 21.88 0.19 0.49
CA GLY A 15 20.84 -0.22 -0.44
C GLY A 15 20.06 -1.38 0.18
N GLY A 16 18.98 -1.06 0.88
CA GLY A 16 17.94 -2.03 1.23
C GLY A 16 17.18 -2.37 -0.04
N GLY A 17 17.79 -3.22 -0.88
CA GLY A 17 17.12 -3.82 -2.01
C GLY A 17 15.92 -4.62 -1.53
N LEU A 18 14.87 -4.58 -2.33
CA LEU A 18 13.69 -5.45 -2.39
C LEU A 18 13.93 -6.98 -2.25
N GLU A 19 15.18 -7.41 -2.04
CA GLU A 19 15.62 -8.78 -1.80
C GLU A 19 15.44 -9.21 -0.33
N ASP A 20 15.31 -8.27 0.60
CA ASP A 20 15.15 -8.53 2.05
C ASP A 20 13.69 -8.50 2.53
N LEU A 21 12.72 -8.47 1.61
CA LEU A 21 11.32 -8.69 2.00
C LEU A 21 11.13 -10.17 2.30
N PRO A 22 10.78 -10.55 3.54
CA PRO A 22 10.50 -11.94 3.84
C PRO A 22 9.20 -12.32 3.11
N LEU A 23 9.35 -12.98 1.95
CA LEU A 23 8.30 -13.74 1.28
C LEU A 23 8.01 -14.97 2.15
N VAL A 24 7.50 -14.79 3.37
CA VAL A 24 7.07 -15.93 4.18
C VAL A 24 5.84 -16.51 3.50
N ALA A 25 6.08 -17.43 2.57
CA ALA A 25 5.07 -18.34 2.11
C ALA A 25 4.65 -19.14 3.35
N PRO A 26 3.35 -19.20 3.67
CA PRO A 26 2.90 -19.97 4.82
C PRO A 26 3.41 -21.42 4.69
N GLU A 27 4.13 -21.92 5.69
CA GLU A 27 4.88 -23.18 5.56
C GLU A 27 4.00 -24.38 5.93
N ALA A 28 3.09 -24.21 6.88
CA ALA A 28 2.16 -25.25 7.30
C ALA A 28 0.89 -25.28 6.43
N PRO A 29 0.30 -26.47 6.18
CA PRO A 29 -0.97 -26.58 5.44
C PRO A 29 -2.11 -25.71 6.02
N GLY A 30 -2.19 -25.60 7.34
CA GLY A 30 -3.18 -24.76 8.02
C GLY A 30 -2.97 -23.26 7.77
N GLU A 31 -1.72 -22.81 7.80
CA GLU A 31 -1.36 -21.41 7.51
C GLU A 31 -1.63 -21.06 6.04
N ARG A 32 -1.37 -22.00 5.12
CA ARG A 32 -1.68 -21.83 3.68
C ARG A 32 -3.18 -21.70 3.45
N ALA A 33 -3.97 -22.55 4.11
CA ALA A 33 -5.42 -22.49 4.04
C ALA A 33 -5.95 -21.15 4.58
N LEU A 34 -5.46 -20.68 5.73
CA LEU A 34 -5.83 -19.40 6.32
C LEU A 34 -5.42 -18.22 5.42
N ALA A 35 -4.21 -18.23 4.87
CA ALA A 35 -3.75 -17.22 3.93
C ALA A 35 -4.60 -17.20 2.64
N GLY A 36 -5.00 -18.37 2.15
CA GLY A 36 -5.92 -18.49 1.01
C GLY A 36 -7.30 -17.90 1.29
N VAL A 37 -7.85 -18.12 2.49
CA VAL A 37 -9.12 -17.51 2.94
C VAL A 37 -8.99 -15.99 3.00
N ALA A 38 -7.95 -15.47 3.66
CA ALA A 38 -7.70 -14.04 3.78
C ALA A 38 -7.49 -13.37 2.41
N ALA A 39 -6.74 -13.99 1.51
CA ALA A 39 -6.57 -13.51 0.14
C ALA A 39 -7.90 -13.49 -0.64
N GLY A 40 -8.76 -14.47 -0.42
CA GLY A 40 -10.12 -14.51 -0.97
C GLY A 40 -11.00 -13.36 -0.46
N GLU A 41 -10.93 -13.04 0.83
CA GLU A 41 -11.64 -11.91 1.44
C GLU A 41 -11.20 -10.57 0.89
N VAL A 42 -9.88 -10.33 0.82
CA VAL A 42 -9.30 -9.11 0.24
C VAL A 42 -9.73 -8.96 -1.22
N ARG A 43 -9.70 -10.04 -2.01
CA ARG A 43 -10.14 -10.03 -3.41
C ARG A 43 -11.62 -9.64 -3.53
N ARG A 44 -12.50 -10.22 -2.72
CA ARG A 44 -13.93 -9.87 -2.71
C ARG A 44 -14.14 -8.40 -2.32
N ALA A 45 -13.45 -7.93 -1.29
CA ALA A 45 -13.53 -6.54 -0.85
C ALA A 45 -13.09 -5.56 -1.94
N LEU A 46 -11.96 -5.83 -2.62
CA LEU A 46 -11.51 -5.04 -3.76
C LEU A 46 -12.53 -5.01 -4.90
N LEU A 47 -13.13 -6.16 -5.24
CA LEU A 47 -14.13 -6.25 -6.29
C LEU A 47 -15.42 -5.47 -5.97
N SER A 48 -15.73 -5.27 -4.69
CA SER A 48 -16.89 -4.50 -4.24
C SER A 48 -16.71 -2.98 -4.28
N LEU A 49 -15.49 -2.49 -4.51
CA LEU A 49 -15.24 -1.06 -4.64
C LEU A 49 -15.74 -0.54 -5.99
N PRO A 50 -16.18 0.74 -6.06
CA PRO A 50 -16.34 1.44 -7.33
C PRO A 50 -15.09 1.29 -8.20
N LEU A 51 -15.29 1.13 -9.51
CA LEU A 51 -14.22 0.85 -10.46
C LEU A 51 -13.07 1.86 -10.34
N GLU A 52 -13.40 3.14 -10.19
CA GLU A 52 -12.41 4.22 -10.15
C GLU A 52 -11.53 4.17 -8.89
N GLN A 53 -12.10 3.75 -7.76
CA GLN A 53 -11.36 3.56 -6.51
C GLN A 53 -10.47 2.33 -6.61
N ARG A 54 -11.03 1.22 -7.11
CA ARG A 54 -10.28 -0.03 -7.34
C ARG A 54 -9.10 0.18 -8.27
N SER A 55 -9.31 0.82 -9.42
CA SER A 55 -8.26 1.08 -10.41
C SER A 55 -7.14 1.92 -9.82
N ALA A 56 -7.47 2.99 -9.08
CA ALA A 56 -6.46 3.83 -8.44
C ALA A 56 -5.63 3.05 -7.40
N LEU A 57 -6.24 2.15 -6.64
CA LEU A 57 -5.53 1.30 -5.68
C LEU A 57 -4.65 0.25 -6.37
N ILE A 58 -5.14 -0.42 -7.42
CA ILE A 58 -4.35 -1.41 -8.16
C ILE A 58 -3.13 -0.74 -8.79
N LEU A 59 -3.31 0.41 -9.46
CA LEU A 59 -2.18 1.14 -10.05
C LEU A 59 -1.18 1.59 -8.98
N ARG A 60 -1.65 2.05 -7.80
CA ARG A 60 -0.76 2.50 -6.74
C ARG A 60 0.03 1.37 -6.08
N TYR A 61 -0.62 0.25 -5.77
CA TYR A 61 -0.05 -0.77 -4.88
C TYR A 61 0.42 -2.04 -5.61
N TYR A 62 -0.09 -2.31 -6.80
CA TYR A 62 0.30 -3.47 -7.60
C TYR A 62 1.24 -3.11 -8.74
N HIS A 63 1.10 -1.90 -9.29
CA HIS A 63 1.99 -1.38 -10.34
C HIS A 63 2.99 -0.33 -9.83
N ASP A 64 2.97 -0.01 -8.54
CA ASP A 64 3.85 0.97 -7.88
C ASP A 64 3.92 2.36 -8.54
N LEU A 65 2.87 2.76 -9.26
CA LEU A 65 2.81 4.06 -9.92
C LEU A 65 2.67 5.21 -8.91
N SER A 66 3.31 6.34 -9.22
CA SER A 66 3.12 7.61 -8.52
C SER A 66 1.71 8.18 -8.72
N TYR A 67 1.32 9.17 -7.91
CA TYR A 67 0.00 9.79 -8.05
C TYR A 67 -0.14 10.58 -9.35
N GLU A 68 0.97 11.13 -9.83
CA GLU A 68 1.12 11.81 -11.11
C GLU A 68 0.92 10.84 -12.27
N GLU A 69 1.61 9.71 -12.31
CA GLU A 69 1.45 8.68 -13.35
C GLU A 69 0.03 8.10 -13.35
N ILE A 70 -0.57 7.88 -12.18
CA ILE A 70 -1.97 7.42 -12.08
C ILE A 70 -2.94 8.48 -12.64
N ALA A 71 -2.68 9.76 -12.39
CA ALA A 71 -3.51 10.84 -12.90
C ALA A 71 -3.50 10.87 -14.44
N GLU A 72 -2.33 10.63 -15.04
CA GLU A 72 -2.16 10.49 -16.48
C GLU A 72 -2.89 9.26 -17.03
N VAL A 73 -2.68 8.08 -16.44
CA VAL A 73 -3.33 6.82 -16.87
C VAL A 73 -4.85 6.88 -16.78
N LEU A 74 -5.39 7.47 -15.71
CA LEU A 74 -6.83 7.58 -15.48
C LEU A 74 -7.45 8.84 -16.09
N ALA A 75 -6.65 9.67 -16.76
CA ALA A 75 -7.07 10.96 -17.34
C ALA A 75 -7.89 11.82 -16.36
N CYS A 76 -7.40 11.99 -15.13
CA CYS A 76 -8.10 12.75 -14.08
C CYS A 76 -7.14 13.58 -13.24
N PRO A 77 -7.61 14.65 -12.55
CA PRO A 77 -6.75 15.46 -11.70
C PRO A 77 -6.08 14.65 -10.57
N ILE A 78 -4.85 15.02 -10.20
CA ILE A 78 -4.14 14.38 -9.09
C ILE A 78 -4.90 14.44 -7.75
N GLY A 79 -5.67 15.51 -7.51
CA GLY A 79 -6.55 15.61 -6.35
C GLY A 79 -7.65 14.54 -6.32
N THR A 80 -8.15 14.15 -7.51
CA THR A 80 -9.11 13.06 -7.68
C THR A 80 -8.47 11.69 -7.45
N VAL A 81 -7.21 11.49 -7.86
CA VAL A 81 -6.47 10.27 -7.53
C VAL A 81 -6.35 10.09 -6.02
N ARG A 82 -5.92 11.14 -5.31
CA ARG A 82 -5.78 11.13 -3.84
C ARG A 82 -7.10 10.78 -3.15
N SER A 83 -8.21 11.40 -3.57
CA SER A 83 -9.52 11.13 -2.97
C SER A 83 -10.03 9.73 -3.30
N ARG A 84 -9.81 9.20 -4.52
CA ARG A 84 -10.15 7.82 -4.90
C ARG A 84 -9.38 6.79 -4.06
N ILE A 85 -8.07 6.99 -3.88
CA ILE A 85 -7.23 6.12 -3.05
C ILE A 85 -7.69 6.17 -1.59
N HIS A 86 -7.85 7.37 -1.03
CA HIS A 86 -8.29 7.54 0.35
C HIS A 86 -9.65 6.85 0.60
N ASN A 87 -10.65 7.15 -0.23
CA ASN A 87 -11.99 6.58 -0.08
C ASN A 87 -12.00 5.06 -0.30
N GLY A 88 -11.19 4.56 -1.23
CA GLY A 88 -11.03 3.13 -1.48
C GLY A 88 -10.44 2.40 -0.26
N LEU A 89 -9.35 2.92 0.32
CA LEU A 89 -8.74 2.36 1.53
C LEU A 89 -9.70 2.39 2.72
N GLU A 90 -10.39 3.51 2.93
CA GLU A 90 -11.41 3.64 3.98
C GLU A 90 -12.53 2.60 3.83
N ARG A 91 -12.96 2.34 2.60
CA ARG A 91 -13.98 1.33 2.33
C ARG A 91 -13.45 -0.09 2.54
N LEU A 92 -12.22 -0.39 2.12
CA LEU A 92 -11.58 -1.67 2.39
C LEU A 92 -11.42 -1.93 3.89
N ARG A 93 -11.01 -0.92 4.67
CA ARG A 93 -10.92 -1.01 6.14
C ARG A 93 -12.25 -1.44 6.75
N ARG A 94 -13.35 -0.81 6.34
CA ARG A 94 -14.70 -1.17 6.83
C ARG A 94 -15.14 -2.59 6.42
N LEU A 95 -14.73 -3.05 5.25
CA LEU A 95 -15.12 -4.37 4.72
C LEU A 95 -14.30 -5.51 5.32
N LEU A 96 -13.02 -5.26 5.64
CA LEU A 96 -12.08 -6.28 6.10
C LEU A 96 -11.86 -6.27 7.61
N ALA A 97 -12.13 -5.15 8.28
CA ALA A 97 -11.99 -5.01 9.72
C ALA A 97 -13.23 -4.30 10.33
N PRO A 98 -14.42 -4.93 10.27
CA PRO A 98 -15.66 -4.33 10.78
C PRO A 98 -15.57 -3.97 12.29
N GLU A 99 -14.85 -4.76 13.09
CA GLU A 99 -14.61 -4.52 14.53
C GLU A 99 -13.72 -3.29 14.80
N ALA A 100 -12.72 -3.02 13.95
CA ALA A 100 -11.79 -1.90 14.13
C ALA A 100 -12.44 -0.54 13.80
N ALA A 101 -13.49 -0.54 12.99
CA ALA A 101 -14.24 0.67 12.65
C ALA A 101 -15.05 1.23 13.83
N GLU A 102 -15.35 0.44 14.87
CA GLU A 102 -15.99 0.94 16.10
C GLU A 102 -15.01 1.67 17.03
N VAL A 103 -13.73 1.28 17.06
CA VAL A 103 -12.75 1.80 18.02
C VAL A 103 -12.34 3.25 17.70
N VAL A 104 -12.41 3.65 16.44
CA VAL A 104 -12.06 5.02 15.99
C VAL A 104 -13.16 6.05 16.29
N LYS A 105 -14.34 5.61 16.76
CA LYS A 105 -15.47 6.50 17.14
C LYS A 105 -15.57 6.79 18.65
N ARG A 106 -14.59 6.39 19.46
CA ARG A 106 -14.56 6.67 20.91
C ARG A 106 -13.54 7.74 21.27
#